data_AF-X1R0R0-F1
#
_entry.id   AF-X1R0R0-F1
#
_cell.length_a   1.000
_cell.length_b   1.000
_cell.length_c   1.000
_cell.angle_alpha   90.00
_cell.angle_beta   90.00
_cell.angle_gamma   90.00
#
_symmetry.space_group_name_H-M   'P 1'
#
loop_
_entity.id
_entity.type
_entity.pdbx_description
1 polymer ?
#
loop_
_entity_poly.entity_id
_entity_poly.type
_entity_poly.pdbx_seq_one_letter_code
_entity_poly.pdbx_strand_id
1 'polypeptide(L)'
;MEGSVLVIGGGIAGIQTSLDLTELGFKVYLVEKEPSIGGHTAQFDKLFPNHDCSLCVLAPKMVAVYKNPNIELFTLSEVKKVSENSGTFTATIVKKPRYIDETKCRGCGDCAARCPRIESPNLFDMNLGKRKSAYIPFPQAIPPVYLIDPELCLFLNRDVCGVCEKVCKGEAIDFNQEHQEIKLKVGAIVIATGFDMYSEELSEHWGYQYKNVVNALEYERILCPTGPF
;
A
#
# COMPACT_ATOMS: atom_id res chain seq x y z
N MET A 1 -0.89 -8.68 -30.08
CA MET A 1 -2.26 -8.52 -29.56
C MET A 1 -2.26 -7.26 -28.73
N GLU A 2 -3.00 -6.23 -29.11
CA GLU A 2 -3.12 -5.00 -28.31
C GLU A 2 -4.32 -5.15 -27.39
N GLY A 3 -4.09 -5.60 -26.17
CA GLY A 3 -5.11 -5.73 -25.13
C GLY A 3 -4.59 -5.17 -23.82
N SER A 4 -5.50 -4.69 -22.96
CA SER A 4 -5.15 -4.26 -21.61
C SER A 4 -6.00 -4.97 -20.56
N VAL A 5 -5.39 -5.23 -19.41
CA VAL A 5 -6.01 -5.94 -18.28
C VAL A 5 -5.90 -5.08 -17.03
N LEU A 6 -6.99 -4.98 -16.28
CA LEU A 6 -7.00 -4.38 -14.95
C LEU A 6 -6.82 -5.47 -13.90
N VAL A 7 -5.85 -5.31 -13.02
CA VAL A 7 -5.65 -6.16 -11.84
C VAL A 7 -5.99 -5.35 -10.59
N ILE A 8 -6.91 -5.87 -9.76
CA ILE A 8 -7.38 -5.20 -8.54
C ILE A 8 -6.81 -5.93 -7.32
N GLY A 9 -5.90 -5.28 -6.61
CA GLY A 9 -5.18 -5.82 -5.45
C GLY A 9 -3.72 -6.15 -5.78
N GLY A 10 -2.80 -5.52 -5.06
CA GLY A 10 -1.35 -5.63 -5.22
C GLY A 10 -0.69 -6.58 -4.23
N GLY A 11 -1.41 -7.58 -3.72
CA GLY A 11 -0.80 -8.71 -3.00
C GLY A 11 -0.01 -9.64 -3.94
N ILE A 12 0.59 -10.71 -3.40
CA ILE A 12 1.39 -11.68 -4.20
C ILE A 12 0.64 -12.22 -5.42
N ALA A 13 -0.67 -12.47 -5.30
CA ALA A 13 -1.51 -12.95 -6.40
C ALA A 13 -1.59 -11.93 -7.54
N GLY A 14 -1.96 -10.67 -7.24
CA GLY A 14 -2.06 -9.63 -8.27
C GLY A 14 -0.72 -9.19 -8.83
N ILE A 15 0.34 -9.19 -8.02
CA ILE A 15 1.72 -8.99 -8.47
C ILE A 15 2.09 -10.06 -9.51
N GLN A 16 1.90 -11.34 -9.20
CA GLN A 16 2.24 -12.42 -10.11
C GLN A 16 1.41 -12.38 -11.39
N THR A 17 0.09 -12.18 -11.28
CA THR A 17 -0.78 -12.02 -12.44
C THR A 17 -0.33 -10.87 -13.34
N SER A 18 0.07 -9.74 -12.76
CA SER A 18 0.53 -8.58 -13.55
C SER A 18 1.79 -8.91 -14.33
N LEU A 19 2.77 -9.58 -13.71
CA LEU A 19 4.01 -9.98 -14.37
C LEU A 19 3.73 -10.96 -15.53
N ASP A 20 2.97 -12.03 -15.27
CA ASP A 20 2.65 -13.06 -16.27
C ASP A 20 1.89 -12.46 -17.47
N LEU A 21 0.92 -11.58 -17.22
CA LEU A 21 0.18 -10.89 -18.30
C LEU A 21 1.09 -10.02 -19.17
N THR A 22 2.09 -9.35 -18.57
CA THR A 22 3.05 -8.56 -19.36
C THR A 22 4.01 -9.43 -20.16
N GLU A 23 4.37 -10.63 -19.68
CA GLU A 23 5.16 -11.59 -20.46
C GLU A 23 4.40 -12.09 -21.69
N LEU A 24 3.07 -12.17 -21.61
CA LEU A 24 2.18 -12.46 -22.74
C LEU A 24 1.95 -11.25 -23.67
N GLY A 25 2.53 -10.09 -23.37
CA GLY A 25 2.46 -8.88 -24.19
C GLY A 25 1.24 -7.99 -23.96
N PHE A 26 0.52 -8.15 -22.84
CA PHE A 26 -0.59 -7.26 -22.48
C PHE A 26 -0.11 -6.04 -21.69
N LYS A 27 -0.76 -4.89 -21.88
CA LYS A 27 -0.63 -3.74 -20.96
C LYS A 27 -1.43 -4.05 -19.69
N VAL A 28 -0.85 -3.81 -18.52
CA VAL A 28 -1.53 -4.04 -17.24
C VAL A 28 -1.71 -2.73 -16.49
N TYR A 29 -2.89 -2.54 -15.94
CA TYR A 29 -3.16 -1.52 -14.94
C TYR A 29 -3.32 -2.23 -13.59
N LEU A 30 -2.44 -1.96 -12.63
CA LEU A 30 -2.48 -2.58 -11.31
C LEU A 30 -2.97 -1.54 -10.30
N VAL A 31 -4.11 -1.81 -9.65
CA VAL A 31 -4.72 -0.92 -8.66
C VAL A 31 -4.55 -1.52 -7.26
N GLU A 32 -3.95 -0.75 -6.36
CA GLU A 32 -3.72 -1.08 -4.96
C GLU A 32 -4.32 0.01 -4.05
N LYS A 33 -5.14 -0.43 -3.10
CA LYS A 33 -5.84 0.43 -2.14
C LYS A 33 -4.86 1.10 -1.18
N GLU A 34 -3.87 0.35 -0.72
CA GLU A 34 -2.89 0.78 0.25
C GLU A 34 -1.76 1.61 -0.41
N PRO A 35 -0.91 2.28 0.39
CA PRO A 35 0.17 3.10 -0.15
C PRO A 35 1.31 2.29 -0.79
N SER A 36 1.31 0.97 -0.63
CA SER A 36 2.31 0.05 -1.15
C SER A 36 1.67 -1.26 -1.59
N ILE A 37 2.23 -1.86 -2.66
CA ILE A 37 1.98 -3.26 -2.99
C ILE A 37 2.68 -4.19 -2.00
N GLY A 38 2.30 -5.46 -2.01
CA GLY A 38 2.87 -6.55 -1.21
C GLY A 38 1.82 -7.34 -0.43
N GLY A 39 0.75 -6.67 0.03
CA GLY A 39 -0.33 -7.28 0.82
C GLY A 39 0.16 -7.94 2.11
N HIS A 40 -0.61 -8.89 2.63
CA HIS A 40 -0.25 -9.61 3.86
C HIS A 40 1.09 -10.37 3.78
N THR A 41 1.51 -10.78 2.59
CA THR A 41 2.82 -11.41 2.40
C THR A 41 3.95 -10.49 2.85
N ALA A 42 3.82 -9.16 2.70
CA ALA A 42 4.81 -8.21 3.19
C ALA A 42 4.85 -8.11 4.73
N GLN A 43 3.78 -8.53 5.41
CA GLN A 43 3.69 -8.50 6.88
C GLN A 43 4.30 -9.75 7.53
N PHE A 44 4.33 -10.89 6.83
CA PHE A 44 4.90 -12.15 7.33
C PHE A 44 6.42 -12.06 7.49
N ASP A 45 6.95 -12.75 8.50
CA ASP A 45 8.39 -12.94 8.68
C ASP A 45 8.92 -14.00 7.70
N LYS A 46 8.36 -15.21 7.77
CA LYS A 46 8.81 -16.39 7.03
C LYS A 46 7.67 -17.12 6.35
N LEU A 47 8.01 -17.80 5.25
CA LEU A 47 7.06 -18.59 4.46
C LEU A 47 7.31 -20.08 4.66
N PHE A 48 6.29 -20.81 5.07
CA PHE A 48 6.31 -22.27 5.08
C PHE A 48 6.30 -22.82 3.63
N PRO A 49 6.83 -24.03 3.38
CA PRO A 49 7.52 -24.92 4.31
C PRO A 49 9.03 -24.64 4.44
N ASN A 50 9.59 -23.82 3.55
CA ASN A 50 11.05 -23.64 3.45
C ASN A 50 11.63 -22.71 4.53
N HIS A 51 10.78 -21.97 5.23
CA HIS A 51 11.16 -20.92 6.17
C HIS A 51 11.98 -19.79 5.53
N ASP A 52 11.77 -19.55 4.24
CA ASP A 52 12.35 -18.42 3.52
C ASP A 52 11.80 -17.11 4.08
N CYS A 53 12.64 -16.08 4.15
CA CYS A 53 12.17 -14.74 4.49
C CYS A 53 11.15 -14.26 3.46
N SER A 54 9.98 -13.82 3.94
CA SER A 54 8.87 -13.44 3.06
C SER A 54 9.21 -12.29 2.11
N LEU A 55 9.84 -11.22 2.65
CA LEU A 55 10.27 -10.09 1.85
C LEU A 55 11.38 -10.44 0.85
N CYS A 56 12.23 -11.45 1.12
CA CYS A 56 13.24 -11.88 0.16
C CYS A 56 12.61 -12.48 -1.11
N VAL A 57 11.45 -13.13 -0.99
CA VAL A 57 10.70 -13.68 -2.13
C VAL A 57 9.86 -12.59 -2.81
N LEU A 58 9.25 -11.72 -2.00
CA LEU A 58 8.26 -10.75 -2.46
C LEU A 58 8.89 -9.48 -3.06
N ALA A 59 9.92 -8.90 -2.42
CA ALA A 59 10.47 -7.60 -2.81
C ALA A 59 11.03 -7.57 -4.24
N PRO A 60 11.73 -8.61 -4.75
CA PRO A 60 12.15 -8.63 -6.16
C PRO A 60 10.98 -8.53 -7.13
N LYS A 61 9.84 -9.17 -6.82
CA LYS A 61 8.63 -9.13 -7.65
C LYS A 61 7.95 -7.76 -7.58
N MET A 62 7.90 -7.14 -6.39
CA MET A 62 7.39 -5.77 -6.24
C MET A 62 8.22 -4.77 -7.07
N VAL A 63 9.55 -4.88 -7.03
CA VAL A 63 10.45 -4.05 -7.83
C VAL A 63 10.28 -4.33 -9.32
N ALA A 64 10.11 -5.59 -9.74
CA ALA A 64 9.86 -5.96 -11.12
C ALA A 64 8.57 -5.31 -11.63
N VAL A 65 7.48 -5.36 -10.86
CA VAL A 65 6.23 -4.66 -11.16
C VAL A 65 6.44 -3.16 -11.33
N TYR A 66 7.10 -2.52 -10.37
CA TYR A 66 7.29 -1.07 -10.35
C TYR A 66 8.17 -0.54 -11.50
N LYS A 67 9.12 -1.35 -11.99
CA LYS A 67 10.02 -0.97 -13.09
C LYS A 67 9.51 -1.38 -14.48
N ASN A 68 8.43 -2.15 -14.56
CA ASN A 68 7.93 -2.67 -15.83
C ASN A 68 7.16 -1.57 -16.59
N PRO A 69 7.60 -1.16 -17.79
CA PRO A 69 6.94 -0.09 -18.55
C PRO A 69 5.55 -0.47 -19.07
N ASN A 70 5.23 -1.77 -19.11
CA ASN A 70 3.90 -2.26 -19.50
C ASN A 70 2.94 -2.38 -18.31
N ILE A 71 3.40 -2.08 -17.08
CA ILE A 71 2.56 -2.05 -15.88
C ILE A 71 2.42 -0.60 -15.41
N GLU A 72 1.19 -0.11 -15.38
CA GLU A 72 0.85 1.18 -14.79
C GLU A 72 0.27 0.93 -13.39
N LEU A 73 1.06 1.25 -12.36
CA LEU A 73 0.73 1.02 -10.96
C LEU A 73 0.03 2.23 -10.33
N PHE A 74 -1.16 2.02 -9.79
CA PHE A 74 -1.91 2.99 -9.01
C PHE A 74 -1.99 2.54 -7.56
N THR A 75 -1.15 3.10 -6.69
CA THR A 75 -1.30 2.97 -5.22
C THR A 75 -2.25 4.03 -4.68
N LEU A 76 -2.71 3.87 -3.43
CA LEU A 76 -3.72 4.75 -2.83
C LEU A 76 -4.98 4.85 -3.69
N SER A 77 -5.32 3.78 -4.42
CA SER A 77 -6.32 3.82 -5.49
C SER A 77 -7.32 2.69 -5.36
N GLU A 78 -8.60 2.99 -5.55
CA GLU A 78 -9.69 2.02 -5.41
C GLU A 78 -10.61 2.06 -6.64
N VAL A 79 -11.05 0.90 -7.11
CA VAL A 79 -12.05 0.80 -8.18
C VAL A 79 -13.44 1.08 -7.60
N LYS A 80 -14.04 2.20 -8.00
CA LYS A 80 -15.37 2.63 -7.54
C LYS A 80 -16.51 2.03 -8.35
N LYS A 81 -16.30 1.88 -9.66
CA LYS A 81 -17.34 1.42 -10.59
C LYS A 81 -16.71 0.70 -11.76
N VAL A 82 -17.35 -0.38 -12.19
CA VAL A 82 -17.07 -1.06 -13.45
C VAL A 82 -18.33 -1.05 -14.29
N SER A 83 -18.21 -0.77 -15.57
CA SER A 83 -19.31 -0.85 -16.54
C SER A 83 -18.84 -1.62 -17.76
N GLU A 84 -19.65 -2.56 -18.24
CA GLU A 84 -19.36 -3.37 -19.40
C GLU A 84 -20.09 -2.78 -20.62
N ASN A 85 -19.41 -2.72 -21.75
CA ASN A 85 -19.97 -2.32 -23.04
C ASN A 85 -19.38 -3.21 -24.14
N SER A 86 -20.16 -4.18 -24.62
CA SER A 86 -19.86 -4.97 -25.82
C SER A 86 -18.48 -5.66 -25.80
N GLY A 87 -18.13 -6.31 -24.68
CA GLY A 87 -16.88 -7.04 -24.48
C GLY A 87 -15.71 -6.18 -24.00
N THR A 88 -15.92 -4.90 -23.73
CA THR A 88 -14.93 -4.00 -23.12
C THR A 88 -15.44 -3.47 -21.79
N PHE A 89 -14.57 -3.40 -20.79
CA PHE A 89 -14.89 -2.82 -19.50
C PHE A 89 -14.37 -1.38 -19.41
N THR A 90 -15.16 -0.51 -18.78
CA THR A 90 -14.72 0.82 -18.34
C THR A 90 -14.72 0.83 -16.81
N ALA A 91 -13.53 0.90 -16.22
CA ALA A 91 -13.33 1.01 -14.79
C ALA A 91 -13.10 2.47 -14.39
N THR A 92 -13.81 2.92 -13.34
CA THR A 92 -13.61 4.22 -12.70
C THR A 92 -12.82 4.00 -11.42
N ILE A 93 -11.61 4.54 -11.37
CA ILE A 93 -10.69 4.45 -10.25
C ILE A 93 -10.62 5.80 -9.55
N VAL A 94 -10.66 5.79 -8.23
CA VAL A 94 -10.41 6.98 -7.41
C VAL A 94 -9.07 6.82 -6.74
N LYS A 95 -8.14 7.71 -7.08
CA LYS A 95 -6.83 7.85 -6.44
C LYS A 95 -6.91 8.90 -5.33
N LYS A 96 -6.63 8.49 -4.11
CA LYS A 96 -6.56 9.37 -2.93
C LYS A 96 -5.28 10.22 -3.00
N PRO A 97 -5.33 11.45 -2.47
CA PRO A 97 -4.13 12.28 -2.40
C PRO A 97 -3.10 11.64 -1.46
N ARG A 98 -1.85 11.61 -1.91
CA ARG A 98 -0.71 11.20 -1.09
C ARG A 98 -0.17 12.36 -0.24
N TYR A 99 -0.51 13.58 -0.68
CA TYR A 99 0.04 14.87 -0.26
C TYR A 99 1.57 14.98 -0.41
N ILE A 100 2.13 14.10 -1.25
CA ILE A 100 3.53 14.06 -1.63
C ILE A 100 3.58 13.73 -3.12
N ASP A 101 4.27 14.54 -3.89
CA ASP A 101 4.56 14.32 -5.30
C ASP A 101 5.52 13.12 -5.44
N GLU A 102 4.99 12.04 -6.02
CA GLU A 102 5.69 10.77 -6.25
C GLU A 102 6.92 10.95 -7.15
N THR A 103 6.93 11.94 -8.05
CA THR A 103 8.03 12.16 -9.00
C THR A 103 9.22 12.88 -8.36
N LYS A 104 8.98 13.63 -7.28
CA LYS A 104 10.00 14.43 -6.57
C LYS A 104 10.50 13.77 -5.29
N CYS A 105 9.69 12.88 -4.71
CA CYS A 105 10.02 12.22 -3.46
C CYS A 105 11.25 11.32 -3.61
N ARG A 106 12.20 11.43 -2.67
CA ARG A 106 13.43 10.62 -2.66
C ARG A 106 13.41 9.47 -1.64
N GLY A 107 12.31 9.29 -0.90
CA GLY A 107 12.20 8.23 0.10
C GLY A 107 13.16 8.37 1.30
N CYS A 108 13.67 9.57 1.63
CA CYS A 108 14.70 9.73 2.66
C CYS A 108 14.20 9.67 4.12
N GLY A 109 12.90 9.90 4.36
CA GLY A 109 12.30 9.83 5.70
C GLY A 109 12.44 11.05 6.61
N ASP A 110 13.09 12.13 6.16
CA ASP A 110 13.25 13.36 6.95
C ASP A 110 11.90 13.94 7.44
N CYS A 111 10.88 13.87 6.57
CA CYS A 111 9.53 14.34 6.89
C CYS A 111 8.88 13.53 8.03
N ALA A 112 9.08 12.21 8.06
CA ALA A 112 8.57 11.34 9.12
C ALA A 112 9.32 11.58 10.43
N ALA A 113 10.66 11.65 10.38
CA ALA A 113 11.51 11.84 11.55
C ALA A 113 11.26 13.17 12.27
N ARG A 114 10.92 14.23 11.52
CA ARG A 114 10.68 15.58 12.05
C ARG A 114 9.22 15.89 12.33
N CYS A 115 8.30 14.98 12.04
CA CYS A 115 6.88 15.22 12.24
C CYS A 115 6.56 15.42 13.74
N PRO A 116 6.03 16.59 14.15
CA PRO A 116 5.80 16.89 15.56
C PRO A 116 4.53 16.21 16.12
N ARG A 117 3.72 15.57 15.28
CA ARG A 117 2.50 14.88 15.70
C ARG A 117 2.84 13.72 16.64
N ILE A 118 2.07 13.59 17.72
CA ILE A 118 2.14 12.43 18.62
C ILE A 118 1.92 11.17 17.78
N GLU A 119 2.72 10.15 18.06
CA GLU A 119 2.65 8.89 17.34
C GLU A 119 1.27 8.24 17.48
N SER A 120 0.83 7.65 16.39
CA SER A 120 -0.43 6.91 16.28
C SER A 120 -0.12 5.44 15.96
N PRO A 121 -1.01 4.50 16.28
CA PRO A 121 -0.83 3.10 15.91
C PRO A 121 -0.56 2.91 14.40
N ASN A 122 0.39 2.03 14.08
CA ASN A 122 0.68 1.64 12.71
C ASN A 122 -0.21 0.48 12.29
N LEU A 123 -1.07 0.70 11.30
CA LEU A 123 -1.98 -0.32 10.77
C LEU A 123 -1.22 -1.50 10.14
N PHE A 124 -0.07 -1.25 9.50
CA PHE A 124 0.76 -2.33 8.95
C PHE A 124 1.33 -3.24 10.03
N ASP A 125 1.57 -2.71 11.22
CA ASP A 125 2.04 -3.48 12.38
C ASP A 125 0.90 -3.98 13.26
N MET A 126 -0.32 -4.10 12.74
CA MET A 126 -1.50 -4.53 13.48
C MET A 126 -1.74 -3.69 14.76
N ASN A 127 -1.50 -2.38 14.68
CA ASN A 127 -1.60 -1.43 15.79
C ASN A 127 -0.61 -1.65 16.95
N LEU A 128 0.34 -2.58 16.82
CA LEU A 128 1.40 -2.83 17.81
C LEU A 128 2.50 -1.77 17.73
N GLY A 129 2.87 -1.40 16.50
CA GLY A 129 3.84 -0.37 16.19
C GLY A 129 3.25 1.04 16.23
N LYS A 130 4.14 2.03 16.16
CA LYS A 130 3.82 3.45 16.16
C LYS A 130 4.35 4.12 14.90
N ARG A 131 3.57 5.04 14.34
CA ARG A 131 3.95 5.87 13.20
C ARG A 131 3.57 7.34 13.42
N LYS A 132 4.19 8.21 12.63
CA LYS A 132 3.83 9.64 12.57
C LYS A 132 2.80 9.88 11.46
N SER A 133 2.34 11.13 11.35
CA SER A 133 1.43 11.53 10.26
C SER A 133 2.11 11.44 8.89
N ALA A 134 3.38 11.86 8.77
CA ALA A 134 4.21 11.52 7.62
C ALA A 134 4.86 10.16 7.86
N TYR A 135 4.67 9.20 6.96
CA TYR A 135 5.17 7.84 7.14
C TYR A 135 5.40 7.11 5.81
N ILE A 136 5.97 5.92 5.89
CA ILE A 136 5.99 4.91 4.83
C ILE A 136 5.49 3.60 5.47
N PRO A 137 4.68 2.76 4.79
CA PRO A 137 4.03 1.62 5.46
C PRO A 137 5.01 0.64 6.11
N PHE A 138 6.08 0.31 5.39
CA PHE A 138 7.20 -0.52 5.84
C PHE A 138 8.46 -0.16 5.05
N PRO A 139 9.68 -0.54 5.51
CA PRO A 139 10.92 -0.05 4.92
C PRO A 139 11.13 -0.40 3.44
N GLN A 140 10.63 -1.55 2.99
CA GLN A 140 10.73 -2.03 1.60
C GLN A 140 9.48 -1.75 0.76
N ALA A 141 8.64 -0.79 1.19
CA ALA A 141 7.42 -0.43 0.49
C ALA A 141 7.70 0.02 -0.97
N ILE A 142 6.77 -0.36 -1.86
CA ILE A 142 6.81 -0.02 -3.28
C ILE A 142 5.45 0.57 -3.68
N PRO A 143 5.41 1.81 -4.22
CA PRO A 143 6.54 2.68 -4.53
C PRO A 143 7.26 3.18 -3.26
N PRO A 144 8.57 3.48 -3.33
CA PRO A 144 9.37 3.92 -2.18
C PRO A 144 9.11 5.41 -1.86
N VAL A 145 7.84 5.76 -1.73
CA VAL A 145 7.34 7.13 -1.57
C VAL A 145 6.59 7.22 -0.24
N TYR A 146 6.91 8.25 0.53
CA TYR A 146 6.20 8.56 1.77
C TYR A 146 4.77 9.03 1.49
N LEU A 147 3.94 9.11 2.52
CA LEU A 147 2.65 9.78 2.45
C LEU A 147 2.36 10.56 3.73
N ILE A 148 1.39 11.46 3.66
CA ILE A 148 0.85 12.16 4.82
C ILE A 148 -0.56 11.65 5.09
N ASP A 149 -0.77 11.20 6.31
CA ASP A 149 -2.08 10.84 6.82
C ASP A 149 -2.91 12.11 7.09
N PRO A 150 -4.00 12.36 6.33
CA PRO A 150 -4.82 13.55 6.49
C PRO A 150 -5.54 13.59 7.83
N GLU A 151 -5.89 12.46 8.43
CA GLU A 151 -6.63 12.43 9.70
C GLU A 151 -5.76 12.83 10.88
N LEU A 152 -4.44 12.62 10.75
CA LEU A 152 -3.46 12.94 11.80
C LEU A 152 -2.72 14.26 11.58
N CYS A 153 -2.67 14.75 10.34
CA CYS A 153 -1.84 15.89 9.96
C CYS A 153 -2.35 17.20 10.57
N LEU A 154 -1.48 17.90 11.30
CA LEU A 154 -1.83 19.19 11.92
C LEU A 154 -1.96 20.32 10.90
N PHE A 155 -1.33 20.22 9.74
CA PHE A 155 -1.51 21.19 8.66
C PHE A 155 -2.88 21.00 8.00
N LEU A 156 -3.18 19.79 7.53
CA LEU A 156 -4.43 19.51 6.82
C LEU A 156 -5.69 19.70 7.68
N ASN A 157 -5.62 19.45 9.00
CA ASN A 157 -6.78 19.59 9.89
C ASN A 157 -6.93 20.97 10.54
N ARG A 158 -5.84 21.71 10.72
CA ARG A 158 -5.83 22.92 11.57
C ARG A 158 -5.00 24.08 11.02
N ASP A 159 -4.27 23.87 9.92
CA ASP A 159 -3.41 24.87 9.28
C ASP A 159 -2.34 25.48 10.22
N VAL A 160 -1.77 24.66 11.11
CA VAL A 160 -0.78 25.12 12.13
C VAL A 160 0.62 24.50 12.01
N CYS A 161 0.86 23.64 11.02
CA CYS A 161 2.13 22.93 10.84
C CYS A 161 2.79 23.26 9.50
N GLY A 162 3.75 22.47 9.03
CA GLY A 162 4.58 22.75 7.85
C GLY A 162 6.04 22.30 8.01
N VAL A 163 6.35 21.56 9.09
CA VAL A 163 7.71 21.07 9.35
C VAL A 163 8.18 20.13 8.24
N CYS A 164 7.33 19.21 7.79
CA CYS A 164 7.67 18.25 6.73
C CYS A 164 8.02 18.94 5.40
N GLU A 165 7.31 20.01 5.05
CA GLU A 165 7.59 20.83 3.86
C GLU A 165 8.96 21.49 3.97
N LYS A 166 9.24 22.17 5.10
CA LYS A 166 10.51 22.87 5.34
C LYS A 166 11.74 21.97 5.31
N VAL A 167 11.62 20.71 5.75
CA VAL A 167 12.75 19.77 5.77
C VAL A 167 12.88 18.97 4.47
N CYS A 168 11.89 19.00 3.59
CA CYS A 168 11.89 18.24 2.35
C CYS A 168 12.76 18.93 1.28
N LYS A 169 14.03 18.51 1.16
CA LYS A 169 14.94 19.00 0.11
C LYS A 169 14.50 18.68 -1.32
N GLY A 170 13.59 17.71 -1.48
CA GLY A 170 13.03 17.34 -2.77
C GLY A 170 11.84 18.21 -3.19
N GLU A 171 11.35 19.10 -2.31
CA GLU A 171 10.16 19.93 -2.57
C GLU A 171 8.97 19.08 -3.04
N ALA A 172 8.83 17.90 -2.42
CA ALA A 172 7.84 16.91 -2.80
C ALA A 172 6.54 17.03 -2.00
N ILE A 173 6.52 17.76 -0.87
CA ILE A 173 5.30 17.92 -0.07
C ILE A 173 4.32 18.81 -0.83
N ASP A 174 3.09 18.34 -1.01
CA ASP A 174 2.03 19.09 -1.67
C ASP A 174 0.69 18.84 -0.96
N PHE A 175 0.33 19.77 -0.07
CA PHE A 175 -0.90 19.66 0.71
C PHE A 175 -2.17 19.94 -0.09
N ASN A 176 -2.05 20.47 -1.32
CA ASN A 176 -3.18 20.83 -2.16
C ASN A 176 -3.61 19.69 -3.10
N GLN A 177 -2.99 18.51 -2.99
CA GLN A 177 -3.41 17.35 -3.77
C GLN A 177 -4.87 16.99 -3.47
N GLU A 178 -5.66 16.84 -4.52
CA GLU A 178 -7.05 16.40 -4.46
C GLU A 178 -7.21 14.96 -4.92
N HIS A 179 -8.39 14.40 -4.68
CA HIS A 179 -8.76 13.10 -5.22
C HIS A 179 -8.83 13.16 -6.75
N GLN A 180 -8.28 12.14 -7.41
CA GLN A 180 -8.30 12.05 -8.87
C GLN A 180 -9.20 10.90 -9.30
N GLU A 181 -10.13 11.19 -10.22
CA GLU A 181 -10.93 10.17 -10.89
C GLU A 181 -10.29 9.81 -12.23
N ILE A 182 -9.94 8.53 -12.39
CA ILE A 182 -9.28 7.99 -13.59
C ILE A 182 -10.22 6.98 -14.23
N LYS A 183 -10.47 7.12 -15.53
CA LYS A 183 -11.29 6.19 -16.30
C LYS A 183 -10.43 5.37 -17.23
N LEU A 184 -10.41 4.07 -17.02
CA LEU A 184 -9.63 3.12 -17.82
C LEU A 184 -10.56 2.21 -18.64
N LYS A 185 -10.22 2.01 -19.91
CA LYS A 185 -10.86 1.00 -20.76
C LYS A 185 -9.95 -0.22 -20.83
N VAL A 186 -10.48 -1.38 -20.45
CA VAL A 186 -9.74 -2.65 -20.39
C VAL A 186 -10.55 -3.80 -20.99
N GLY A 187 -9.87 -4.79 -21.54
CA GLY A 187 -10.50 -5.98 -22.13
C GLY A 187 -10.84 -7.06 -21.10
N ALA A 188 -10.11 -7.10 -19.98
CA ALA A 188 -10.33 -8.05 -18.90
C ALA A 188 -10.03 -7.43 -17.53
N ILE A 189 -10.58 -8.04 -16.49
CA ILE A 189 -10.37 -7.66 -15.10
C ILE A 189 -10.03 -8.92 -14.29
N VAL A 190 -8.99 -8.83 -13.46
CA VAL A 190 -8.64 -9.84 -12.47
C VAL A 190 -8.80 -9.25 -11.06
N ILE A 191 -9.51 -9.97 -10.19
CA ILE A 191 -9.74 -9.58 -8.79
C ILE A 191 -8.82 -10.41 -7.91
N ALA A 192 -7.94 -9.74 -7.16
CA ALA A 192 -6.91 -10.33 -6.30
C ALA A 192 -6.79 -9.53 -4.98
N THR A 193 -7.93 -9.16 -4.39
CA THR A 193 -8.03 -8.27 -3.21
C THR A 193 -7.63 -8.90 -1.88
N GLY A 194 -7.17 -10.15 -1.89
CA GLY A 194 -6.67 -10.83 -0.69
C GLY A 194 -7.77 -11.23 0.29
N PHE A 195 -7.46 -11.13 1.57
CA PHE A 195 -8.31 -11.46 2.72
C PHE A 195 -8.04 -10.45 3.83
N ASP A 196 -8.78 -10.51 4.93
CA ASP A 196 -8.51 -9.77 6.17
C ASP A 196 -8.48 -10.75 7.35
N MET A 197 -7.74 -10.39 8.40
CA MET A 197 -7.71 -11.13 9.68
C MET A 197 -8.56 -10.40 10.72
N TYR A 198 -9.79 -10.85 10.89
CA TYR A 198 -10.70 -10.32 11.90
C TYR A 198 -10.43 -10.97 13.26
N SER A 199 -10.02 -10.16 14.23
CA SER A 199 -9.76 -10.62 15.61
C SER A 199 -10.70 -10.01 16.64
N GLU A 200 -11.17 -8.77 16.45
CA GLU A 200 -12.15 -8.12 17.34
C GLU A 200 -13.54 -8.76 17.26
N GLU A 201 -13.83 -9.51 16.19
CA GLU A 201 -15.08 -10.24 16.00
C GLU A 201 -15.08 -11.63 16.67
N LEU A 202 -13.95 -12.04 17.25
CA LEU A 202 -13.85 -13.33 17.94
C LEU A 202 -14.63 -13.28 19.25
N SER A 203 -15.35 -14.37 19.53
CA SER A 203 -16.11 -14.53 20.78
C SER A 203 -15.23 -14.22 22.00
N GLU A 204 -15.81 -13.55 23.01
CA GLU A 204 -15.17 -13.26 24.29
C GLU A 204 -14.53 -14.50 24.96
N HIS A 205 -15.00 -15.71 24.63
CA HIS A 205 -14.44 -16.98 25.08
C HIS A 205 -12.97 -17.19 24.69
N TRP A 206 -12.52 -16.59 23.58
CA TRP A 206 -11.11 -16.66 23.15
C TRP A 206 -10.22 -15.65 23.88
N GLY A 207 -10.81 -14.71 24.61
CA GLY A 207 -10.08 -13.80 25.49
C GLY A 207 -9.20 -12.78 24.77
N TYR A 208 -9.56 -12.38 23.54
CA TYR A 208 -8.75 -11.42 22.76
C TYR A 208 -8.61 -10.04 23.43
N GLN A 209 -9.46 -9.72 24.42
CA GLN A 209 -9.28 -8.53 25.27
C GLN A 209 -8.02 -8.59 26.17
N TYR A 210 -7.41 -9.76 26.37
CA TYR A 210 -6.21 -9.91 27.19
C TYR A 210 -4.94 -9.62 26.40
N LYS A 211 -4.04 -8.82 26.97
CA LYS A 211 -2.82 -8.31 26.29
C LYS A 211 -1.89 -9.37 25.69
N ASN A 212 -1.93 -10.59 26.22
CA ASN A 212 -1.10 -11.71 25.81
C ASN A 212 -1.81 -12.68 24.84
N VAL A 213 -3.05 -12.38 24.46
CA VAL A 213 -3.78 -13.10 23.42
C VAL A 213 -3.70 -12.26 22.16
N VAL A 214 -3.01 -12.79 21.16
CA VAL A 214 -2.78 -12.13 19.87
C VAL A 214 -3.22 -13.04 18.73
N ASN A 215 -3.65 -12.45 17.64
CA ASN A 215 -3.97 -13.17 16.40
C ASN A 215 -2.68 -13.53 15.64
N ALA A 216 -2.82 -14.37 14.61
CA ALA A 216 -1.66 -14.87 13.86
C ALA A 216 -0.87 -13.75 13.16
N LEU A 217 -1.55 -12.72 12.65
CA LEU A 217 -0.90 -11.62 11.93
C LEU A 217 -0.17 -10.66 12.87
N GLU A 218 -0.73 -10.39 14.06
CA GLU A 218 -0.04 -9.70 15.15
C GLU A 218 1.22 -10.46 15.56
N TYR A 219 1.11 -11.79 15.69
CA TYR A 219 2.25 -12.64 16.03
C TYR A 219 3.35 -12.59 14.96
N GLU A 220 3.00 -12.61 13.67
CA GLU A 220 3.95 -12.37 12.57
C GLU A 220 4.68 -11.03 12.70
N ARG A 221 3.95 -9.95 13.02
CA ARG A 221 4.58 -8.63 13.23
C ARG A 221 5.50 -8.61 14.45
N ILE A 222 5.17 -9.32 15.53
CA ILE A 222 6.02 -9.46 16.72
C ILE A 222 7.32 -10.20 16.40
N LEU A 223 7.26 -11.24 15.58
CA LEU A 223 8.44 -12.05 15.22
C LEU A 223 9.33 -11.39 14.15
N CYS A 224 8.74 -10.57 13.29
CA CYS A 224 9.43 -9.97 12.16
C CYS A 224 10.59 -9.06 12.61
N PRO A 225 11.82 -9.19 12.07
CA PRO A 225 12.95 -8.31 12.39
C PRO A 225 12.73 -6.84 12.03
N THR A 226 11.83 -6.56 11.08
CA THR A 226 11.37 -5.21 10.73
C THR A 226 10.00 -4.91 11.34
N GLY A 227 9.63 -5.63 12.40
CA GLY A 227 8.47 -5.41 13.23
C GLY A 227 8.69 -4.28 14.23
N PRO A 228 7.71 -4.06 15.12
CA PRO A 228 7.74 -2.94 16.06
C PRO A 228 8.57 -3.19 17.35
N PHE A 229 9.10 -4.41 17.56
CA PHE A 229 9.83 -4.81 18.77
C PHE A 229 11.27 -5.20 18.50
#